data_AF-A0A7Y6PJ02-F1
#
_entry.id   AF-A0A7Y6PJ02-F1
#
_cell.length_a   1.000
_cell.length_b   1.000
_cell.length_c   1.000
_cell.angle_alpha   90.00
_cell.angle_beta   90.00
_cell.angle_gamma   90.00
#
_symmetry.space_group_name_H-M   'P 1'
#
loop_
_entity.id
_entity.type
_entity.pdbx_description
1 polymer ?
#
loop_
_entity_poly.entity_id
_entity_poly.type
_entity_poly.pdbx_seq_one_letter_code
_entity_poly.pdbx_strand_id
1 'polypeptide(L)'
;MKRNVLYFLLLLLPFLSAAQELNCRVEVNSDQIQGTNKEVFTTLKEAITEYINDRKWSTAQISPVERIDCSMLFTVKEYTDNRFVCELQVQSR
;
A
#
# COMPACT_ATOMS: atom_id res chain seq x y z
N MET A 1 31.85 19.01 23.14
CA MET A 1 30.89 19.66 22.20
C MET A 1 30.92 19.03 20.80
N LYS A 2 32.08 18.90 20.12
CA LYS A 2 32.17 18.30 18.76
C LYS A 2 31.62 16.86 18.65
N ARG A 3 31.80 16.03 19.69
CA ARG A 3 31.29 14.64 19.73
C ARG A 3 29.76 14.56 19.79
N ASN A 4 29.10 15.51 20.44
CA ASN A 4 27.64 15.53 20.60
C ASN A 4 26.95 15.99 19.31
N VAL A 5 27.61 16.87 18.54
CA VAL A 5 27.13 17.29 17.21
C VAL A 5 27.17 16.12 16.22
N LEU A 6 28.18 15.26 16.31
CA LEU A 6 28.29 14.07 15.45
C LEU A 6 27.13 13.08 15.70
N TYR A 7 26.78 12.82 16.96
CA TYR A 7 25.63 11.96 17.29
C TYR A 7 24.30 12.54 16.81
N PHE A 8 24.13 13.85 16.90
CA PHE A 8 22.94 14.54 16.39
C PHE A 8 22.83 14.45 14.86
N LEU A 9 23.97 14.57 14.15
CA LEU A 9 24.01 14.44 12.69
C LEU A 9 23.69 13.01 12.22
N LEU A 10 24.18 12.00 12.94
CA LEU A 10 23.91 10.58 12.63
C LEU A 10 22.41 10.23 12.78
N LEU A 11 21.70 10.92 13.67
CA LEU A 11 20.27 10.72 13.90
C LEU A 11 19.39 11.23 12.75
N LEU A 12 19.95 12.07 11.87
CA LEU A 12 19.23 12.67 10.73
C LEU A 12 19.35 11.84 9.43
N LEU A 13 20.27 10.87 9.37
CA LEU A 13 20.47 9.99 8.21
C LEU A 13 19.24 9.18 7.77
N PRO A 14 18.39 8.60 8.65
CA PRO A 14 17.23 7.82 8.21
C PRO A 14 16.13 8.67 7.57
N PHE A 15 16.16 10.00 7.74
CA PHE A 15 15.19 10.90 7.09
C PHE A 15 15.54 11.20 5.62
N LEU A 16 16.72 10.78 5.15
CA LEU A 16 17.16 10.96 3.76
C LEU A 16 16.72 9.80 2.84
N SER A 17 16.21 8.69 3.39
CA SER A 17 15.70 7.58 2.58
C SER A 17 14.25 7.83 2.17
N ALA A 18 14.06 8.43 0.99
CA ALA A 18 12.77 8.52 0.32
C ALA A 18 12.70 7.45 -0.79
N ALA A 19 12.61 6.18 -0.40
CA ALA A 19 12.46 5.07 -1.32
C ALA A 19 12.04 3.82 -0.55
N GLN A 20 10.76 3.48 -0.59
CA GLN A 20 10.26 2.23 -0.04
C GLN A 20 9.37 1.61 -1.12
N GLU A 21 9.86 0.53 -1.73
CA GLU A 21 9.04 -0.33 -2.57
C GLU A 21 8.13 -1.17 -1.68
N LEU A 22 6.91 -1.43 -2.15
CA LEU A 22 5.87 -2.09 -1.37
C LEU A 22 5.71 -3.55 -1.82
N ASN A 23 5.35 -4.40 -0.86
CA ASN A 23 4.83 -5.73 -1.07
C ASN A 23 3.54 -5.86 -0.26
N CYS A 24 2.44 -5.33 -0.81
CA CYS A 24 1.16 -5.32 -0.16
C CYS A 24 0.28 -6.48 -0.61
N ARG A 25 -0.30 -7.19 0.36
CA ARG A 25 -1.46 -8.04 0.12
C ARG A 25 -2.73 -7.20 0.09
N VAL A 26 -3.44 -7.22 -1.03
CA VAL A 26 -4.71 -6.50 -1.19
C VAL A 26 -5.88 -7.47 -1.08
N GLU A 27 -6.87 -7.11 -0.27
CA GLU A 27 -8.16 -7.80 -0.19
C GLU A 27 -9.30 -6.81 -0.36
N VAL A 28 -10.36 -7.24 -1.04
CA VAL A 28 -11.58 -6.46 -1.24
C VAL A 28 -12.74 -7.24 -0.63
N ASN A 29 -13.33 -6.71 0.43
CA ASN A 29 -14.57 -7.20 1.00
C ASN A 29 -15.75 -6.43 0.39
N SER A 30 -16.60 -7.14 -0.34
CA SER A 30 -17.83 -6.62 -0.92
C SER A 30 -19.07 -7.34 -0.40
N ASP A 31 -19.00 -7.99 0.77
CA ASP A 31 -20.08 -8.84 1.29
C ASP A 31 -21.34 -8.05 1.61
N GLN A 32 -21.19 -6.76 1.88
CA GLN A 32 -22.29 -5.83 2.16
C GLN A 32 -23.02 -5.36 0.89
N ILE A 33 -22.46 -5.59 -0.29
CA ILE A 33 -23.06 -5.16 -1.56
C ILE A 33 -24.00 -6.24 -2.09
N GLN A 34 -25.27 -5.86 -2.24
CA GLN A 34 -26.28 -6.71 -2.86
C GLN A 34 -26.19 -6.57 -4.39
N GLY A 35 -26.11 -7.69 -5.11
CA GLY A 35 -26.06 -7.71 -6.57
C GLY A 35 -25.38 -8.94 -7.15
N THR A 36 -25.60 -9.18 -8.43
CA THR A 36 -25.10 -10.38 -9.14
C THR A 36 -23.67 -10.21 -9.66
N ASN A 37 -23.27 -8.97 -9.99
CA ASN A 37 -21.96 -8.73 -10.61
C ASN A 37 -20.86 -8.61 -9.55
N LYS A 38 -20.36 -9.77 -9.11
CA LYS A 38 -19.20 -9.85 -8.20
C LYS A 38 -17.85 -9.74 -8.92
N GLU A 39 -17.83 -9.97 -10.23
CA GLU A 39 -16.61 -9.95 -11.05
C GLU A 39 -15.92 -8.58 -10.98
N VAL A 40 -16.70 -7.49 -10.94
CA VAL A 40 -16.16 -6.13 -10.84
C VAL A 40 -15.27 -5.92 -9.61
N PHE A 41 -15.56 -6.58 -8.47
CA PHE A 41 -14.75 -6.47 -7.26
C PHE A 41 -13.45 -7.28 -7.35
N THR A 42 -13.48 -8.40 -8.08
CA THR A 42 -12.27 -9.16 -8.42
C THR A 42 -11.35 -8.32 -9.31
N THR A 43 -11.89 -7.70 -10.36
CA THR A 43 -11.13 -6.79 -11.21
C THR A 43 -10.55 -5.61 -10.43
N LEU A 44 -11.32 -5.03 -9.51
CA LEU A 44 -10.83 -3.97 -8.62
C LEU A 44 -9.66 -4.45 -7.77
N LYS A 45 -9.76 -5.64 -7.17
CA LYS A 45 -8.69 -6.24 -6.37
C LYS A 45 -7.42 -6.43 -7.20
N GLU A 46 -7.53 -7.00 -8.39
CA GLU A 46 -6.40 -7.22 -9.29
C GLU A 46 -5.73 -5.91 -9.69
N ALA A 47 -6.52 -4.93 -10.13
CA ALA A 47 -6.02 -3.62 -10.55
C ALA A 47 -5.28 -2.88 -9.42
N ILE A 48 -5.80 -2.92 -8.19
CA ILE A 48 -5.12 -2.31 -7.04
C ILE A 48 -3.84 -3.10 -6.70
N THR A 49 -3.87 -4.43 -6.78
CA THR A 49 -2.71 -5.28 -6.49
C THR A 49 -1.56 -4.97 -7.45
N GLU A 50 -1.84 -4.90 -8.74
CA GLU A 50 -0.87 -4.53 -9.77
C GLU A 50 -0.34 -3.10 -9.54
N TYR A 51 -1.26 -2.14 -9.34
CA TYR A 51 -0.88 -0.73 -9.14
C TYR A 51 0.03 -0.52 -7.92
N ILE A 52 -0.17 -1.28 -6.83
CA ILE A 52 0.64 -1.11 -5.62
C ILE A 52 1.97 -1.85 -5.73
N ASN A 53 1.99 -3.08 -6.23
CA ASN A 53 3.18 -3.95 -6.16
C ASN A 53 4.11 -3.86 -7.37
N ASP A 54 3.59 -3.48 -8.53
CA ASP A 54 4.36 -3.42 -9.78
C ASP A 54 4.75 -1.99 -10.16
N ARG A 55 4.15 -1.00 -9.51
CA ARG A 55 4.57 0.40 -9.62
C ARG A 55 5.91 0.58 -8.92
N LYS A 56 6.88 1.18 -9.63
CA LYS A 56 8.11 1.66 -9.01
C LYS A 56 7.82 2.93 -8.21
N TRP A 57 7.97 2.84 -6.90
CA TRP A 57 7.81 3.97 -5.97
C TRP A 57 9.10 4.76 -5.80
N SER A 58 10.22 4.16 -6.18
CA SER A 58 11.55 4.75 -6.08
C SER A 58 12.40 4.47 -7.31
N THR A 59 13.52 5.19 -7.42
CA THR A 59 14.56 4.92 -8.42
C THR A 59 15.56 3.87 -7.97
N ALA A 60 15.43 3.35 -6.74
CA ALA A 60 16.35 2.38 -6.17
C ALA A 60 16.04 0.97 -6.67
N GLN A 61 17.08 0.15 -6.87
CA GLN A 61 16.92 -1.27 -7.15
C GLN A 61 16.79 -2.00 -5.80
N ILE A 62 15.56 -2.24 -5.36
CA ILE A 62 15.26 -2.90 -4.10
C ILE A 62 14.99 -4.39 -4.35
N SER A 63 15.62 -5.28 -3.56
CA SER A 63 15.33 -6.71 -3.59
C SER A 63 13.90 -6.99 -3.11
N PRO A 64 13.18 -8.01 -3.62
CA PRO A 64 11.85 -8.36 -3.11
C PRO A 64 11.78 -8.53 -1.58
N VAL A 65 12.85 -9.02 -0.95
CA VAL A 65 12.95 -9.21 0.51
C VAL A 65 13.09 -7.90 1.29
N GLU A 66 13.53 -6.83 0.64
CA GLU A 66 13.71 -5.50 1.25
C GLU A 66 12.47 -4.62 1.08
N ARG A 67 11.47 -5.09 0.33
CA ARG A 67 10.18 -4.40 0.19
C ARG A 67 9.44 -4.40 1.52
N ILE A 68 8.63 -3.37 1.74
CA ILE A 68 7.82 -3.28 2.94
C ILE A 68 6.60 -4.18 2.79
N ASP A 69 6.49 -5.15 3.70
CA ASP A 69 5.32 -6.00 3.79
C ASP A 69 4.14 -5.24 4.41
N CYS A 70 3.07 -5.16 3.65
CA CYS A 70 1.86 -4.45 4.03
C CYS A 70 0.60 -5.27 3.70
N SER A 71 -0.51 -4.88 4.32
CA SER A 71 -1.83 -5.43 4.03
C SER A 71 -2.81 -4.28 3.86
N MET A 72 -3.60 -4.34 2.79
CA MET A 72 -4.64 -3.38 2.49
C MET A 72 -5.98 -4.11 2.39
N LEU A 73 -6.95 -3.71 3.21
CA LEU A 73 -8.30 -4.21 3.17
C LEU A 73 -9.24 -3.09 2.74
N PHE A 74 -9.88 -3.28 1.58
CA PHE A 74 -10.94 -2.41 1.10
C PHE A 74 -12.29 -3.02 1.47
N THR A 75 -13.10 -2.33 2.26
CA THR A 75 -14.49 -2.71 2.51
C THR A 75 -15.41 -1.82 1.68
N VAL A 76 -16.08 -2.40 0.69
CA VAL A 76 -17.00 -1.68 -0.19
C VAL A 76 -18.30 -1.41 0.59
N LYS A 77 -18.64 -0.13 0.76
CA LYS A 77 -19.88 0.32 1.41
C LYS A 77 -20.99 0.54 0.40
N GLU A 78 -20.66 1.12 -0.76
CA GLU A 78 -21.62 1.40 -1.83
C GLU A 78 -20.98 1.17 -3.20
N TYR A 79 -21.79 0.69 -4.15
CA TYR A 79 -21.43 0.57 -5.56
C TYR A 79 -22.61 0.98 -6.43
N THR A 80 -22.48 2.08 -7.18
CA THR A 80 -23.55 2.63 -8.04
C THR A 80 -22.93 3.38 -9.20
N ASP A 81 -23.47 3.21 -10.41
CA ASP A 81 -22.99 3.89 -11.63
C ASP A 81 -21.47 3.80 -11.83
N ASN A 82 -20.91 2.60 -11.64
CA ASN A 82 -19.48 2.34 -11.76
C ASN A 82 -18.59 3.10 -10.75
N ARG A 83 -19.19 3.67 -9.70
CA ARG A 83 -18.49 4.37 -8.60
C ARG A 83 -18.49 3.52 -7.34
N PHE A 84 -17.32 3.41 -6.72
CA PHE A 84 -17.11 2.67 -5.48
C PHE A 84 -16.94 3.64 -4.31
N VAL A 85 -17.67 3.40 -3.22
CA VAL A 85 -17.40 4.03 -1.92
C VAL A 85 -16.86 2.95 -1.00
N CYS A 86 -15.61 3.11 -0.57
CA CYS A 86 -14.90 2.10 0.20
C CYS A 86 -14.27 2.69 1.46
N GLU A 87 -14.19 1.87 2.50
CA GLU A 87 -13.32 2.10 3.65
C GLU A 87 -12.01 1.34 3.42
N LEU A 88 -10.87 2.00 3.61
CA LEU A 88 -9.54 1.41 3.46
C LEU A 88 -8.86 1.28 4.82
N GLN A 89 -8.44 0.07 5.16
CA GLN A 89 -7.59 -0.22 6.30
C GLN A 89 -6.22 -0.67 5.82
N VAL A 90 -5.15 -0.06 6.36
CA VAL A 90 -3.77 -0.36 5.98
C VAL A 90 -2.99 -0.77 7.21
N GLN A 91 -2.25 -1.87 7.10
CA GLN A 91 -1.37 -2.37 8.15
C GLN A 91 0.02 -2.65 7.58
N SER A 92 1.06 -2.15 8.26
CA SER A 92 2.45 -2.57 8.05
C SER A 92 2.76 -3.74 8.97
N ARG A 93 3.56 -4.69 8.49
CA ARG A 93 4.12 -5.78 9.31
C ARG A 93 5.58 -5.54 9.62
#